data_AF-A0A1F3NL76-F1
#
_entry.id   AF-A0A1F3NL76-F1
#
_cell.length_a   1.000
_cell.length_b   1.000
_cell.length_c   1.000
_cell.angle_alpha   90.00
_cell.angle_beta   90.00
_cell.angle_gamma   90.00
#
_symmetry.space_group_name_H-M   'P 1'
#
loop_
_entity.id
_entity.type
_entity.pdbx_description
1 polymer ?
#
loop_
_entity_poly.entity_id
_entity_poly.type
_entity_poly.pdbx_seq_one_letter_code
_entity_poly.pdbx_strand_id
1 'polypeptide(L)'
;MAKRIRVKPLGYIVITVTGLIIAFLVISGTSPKDKNEGFRWFINKTLGRECITYRQQIFSRKLKDMLPDYIARSGASGIEKCTDRRELLRKASKREIFRIRNGRGYIIEDMSYSYPYLTKEAKELLKEIGKRYRRKISGTSLRGSDFKITSMTRTTEILTNLKESNLNASENSPHFYGNAFDISYARFSAKKWFVTDCDKYYLKEALAEVIWRLREEKKCWATYEINQGCFHVVAR
;
A
#
# COMPACT_ATOMS: atom_id res chain seq x y z
N MET A 1 36.75 -23.70 -46.22
CA MET A 1 35.49 -24.39 -46.62
C MET A 1 34.30 -23.51 -46.28
N ALA A 2 33.49 -23.15 -47.29
CA ALA A 2 32.41 -22.17 -47.17
C ALA A 2 31.16 -22.72 -46.45
N LYS A 3 30.60 -21.97 -45.49
CA LYS A 3 29.31 -22.29 -44.85
C LYS A 3 28.16 -21.95 -45.82
N ARG A 4 27.47 -22.97 -46.32
CA ARG A 4 26.19 -22.81 -47.04
C ARG A 4 25.12 -22.29 -46.08
N ILE A 5 24.65 -21.07 -46.29
CA ILE A 5 23.44 -20.54 -45.64
C ILE A 5 22.24 -21.18 -46.32
N ARG A 6 21.48 -21.98 -45.57
CA ARG A 6 20.26 -22.65 -46.04
C ARG A 6 19.10 -21.65 -45.98
N VAL A 7 18.89 -20.90 -47.04
CA VAL A 7 17.73 -20.01 -47.19
C VAL A 7 16.49 -20.89 -47.36
N LYS A 8 15.48 -20.73 -46.49
CA LYS A 8 14.21 -21.45 -46.65
C LYS A 8 13.55 -20.99 -47.96
N PRO A 9 12.97 -21.90 -48.76
CA PRO A 9 12.42 -21.54 -50.06
C PRO A 9 11.30 -20.51 -49.87
N LEU A 10 11.34 -19.45 -50.68
CA LEU A 10 10.42 -18.32 -50.64
C LEU A 10 8.94 -18.75 -50.63
N GLY A 11 8.62 -19.87 -51.29
CA GLY A 11 7.29 -20.48 -51.30
C GLY A 11 6.77 -20.91 -49.92
N TYR A 12 7.65 -21.31 -48.98
CA TYR A 12 7.24 -21.72 -47.63
C TYR A 12 6.78 -20.52 -46.79
N ILE A 13 7.41 -19.35 -46.98
CA ILE A 13 7.02 -18.10 -46.31
C ILE A 13 5.69 -17.60 -46.90
N VAL A 14 5.53 -17.65 -48.22
CA VAL A 14 4.29 -17.25 -48.90
C VAL A 14 3.10 -18.10 -48.44
N ILE A 15 3.26 -19.43 -48.31
CA ILE A 15 2.20 -20.33 -47.81
C ILE A 15 1.81 -20.01 -46.36
N THR A 16 2.77 -19.65 -45.50
CA THR A 16 2.45 -19.28 -44.11
C THR A 16 1.76 -17.92 -44.00
N VAL A 17 2.11 -16.96 -44.86
CA VAL A 17 1.49 -15.62 -44.85
C VAL A 17 0.08 -15.68 -45.45
N THR A 18 -0.13 -16.42 -46.54
CA THR A 18 -1.48 -16.62 -47.10
C THR A 18 -2.36 -17.44 -46.17
N GLY A 19 -1.82 -18.45 -45.48
CA GLY A 19 -2.55 -19.20 -44.44
C GLY A 19 -3.00 -18.32 -43.27
N LEU A 20 -2.15 -17.38 -42.82
CA LEU A 20 -2.50 -16.42 -41.77
C LEU A 20 -3.53 -15.39 -42.23
N ILE A 21 -3.47 -14.95 -43.49
CA ILE A 21 -4.45 -14.01 -44.08
C ILE A 21 -5.80 -14.71 -44.28
N ILE A 22 -5.82 -15.97 -44.74
CA ILE A 22 -7.06 -16.75 -44.90
C ILE A 22 -7.66 -17.06 -43.52
N ALA A 23 -6.84 -17.41 -42.51
CA ALA A 23 -7.30 -17.55 -41.14
C ALA A 23 -7.89 -16.23 -40.59
N PHE A 24 -7.25 -15.09 -40.87
CA PHE A 24 -7.76 -13.77 -40.52
C PHE A 24 -9.09 -13.45 -41.21
N LEU A 25 -9.24 -13.80 -42.50
CA LEU A 25 -10.45 -13.57 -43.27
C LEU A 25 -11.62 -14.47 -42.82
N VAL A 26 -11.37 -15.74 -42.49
CA VAL A 26 -12.36 -16.65 -41.88
C VAL A 26 -12.74 -16.17 -40.47
N ILE A 27 -11.79 -15.58 -39.72
CA ILE A 27 -12.05 -14.89 -38.45
C ILE A 27 -12.74 -13.52 -38.66
N SER A 28 -12.76 -12.93 -39.84
CA SER A 28 -13.56 -11.72 -40.10
C SER A 28 -14.99 -12.02 -40.55
N GLY A 29 -15.28 -13.25 -41.02
CA GLY A 29 -16.56 -13.63 -41.63
C GLY A 29 -17.67 -14.13 -40.70
N THR A 30 -17.51 -14.09 -39.36
CA THR A 30 -18.61 -14.46 -38.44
C THR A 30 -18.98 -13.27 -37.55
N SER A 31 -20.29 -13.05 -37.39
CA SER A 31 -20.99 -12.06 -36.57
C SER A 31 -20.13 -11.18 -35.62
N PRO A 32 -20.17 -9.83 -35.76
CA PRO A 32 -19.25 -8.89 -35.08
C PRO A 32 -19.34 -8.79 -33.55
N LYS A 33 -20.39 -9.34 -32.91
CA LYS A 33 -20.63 -9.12 -31.48
C LYS A 33 -19.74 -9.98 -30.57
N ASP A 34 -19.48 -11.25 -30.91
CA ASP A 34 -18.73 -12.18 -30.05
C ASP A 34 -17.20 -12.05 -30.15
N LYS A 35 -16.66 -11.70 -31.32
CA LYS A 35 -15.19 -11.64 -31.55
C LYS A 35 -14.52 -10.49 -30.80
N ASN A 36 -15.24 -9.40 -30.62
CA ASN A 36 -14.77 -8.26 -29.84
C ASN A 36 -14.64 -8.59 -28.36
N GLU A 37 -15.47 -9.49 -27.81
CA GLU A 37 -15.36 -9.90 -26.40
C GLU A 37 -14.15 -10.80 -26.17
N GLY A 38 -13.94 -11.81 -27.02
CA GLY A 38 -12.77 -12.69 -26.94
C GLY A 38 -11.44 -11.96 -27.13
N PHE A 39 -11.39 -11.03 -28.09
CA PHE A 39 -10.22 -10.18 -28.31
C PHE A 39 -9.99 -9.21 -27.15
N ARG A 40 -11.05 -8.54 -26.64
CA ARG A 40 -10.94 -7.66 -25.46
C ARG A 40 -10.53 -8.43 -24.22
N TRP A 41 -11.06 -9.63 -24.01
CA TRP A 41 -10.65 -10.51 -22.93
C TRP A 41 -9.17 -10.88 -23.06
N PHE A 42 -8.74 -11.31 -24.24
CA PHE A 42 -7.33 -11.61 -24.50
C PHE A 42 -6.41 -10.41 -24.27
N ILE A 43 -6.79 -9.21 -24.75
CA ILE A 43 -6.04 -7.97 -24.53
C ILE A 43 -6.03 -7.59 -23.05
N ASN A 44 -7.17 -7.67 -22.35
CA ASN A 44 -7.24 -7.38 -20.92
C ASN A 44 -6.40 -8.34 -20.10
N LYS A 45 -6.42 -9.63 -20.44
CA LYS A 45 -5.59 -10.65 -19.80
C LYS A 45 -4.11 -10.42 -20.07
N THR A 46 -3.75 -10.10 -21.31
CA THR A 46 -2.37 -9.85 -21.73
C THR A 46 -1.79 -8.57 -21.13
N LEU A 47 -2.60 -7.50 -21.02
CA LEU A 47 -2.23 -6.23 -20.38
C LEU A 47 -2.41 -6.25 -18.85
N GLY A 48 -2.90 -7.35 -18.29
CA GLY A 48 -3.18 -7.49 -16.86
C GLY A 48 -4.28 -6.57 -16.34
N ARG A 49 -5.23 -6.14 -17.19
CA ARG A 49 -6.37 -5.28 -16.82
C ARG A 49 -7.50 -6.04 -16.10
N GLU A 50 -7.39 -7.35 -15.95
CA GLU A 50 -8.36 -8.13 -15.19
C GLU A 50 -8.33 -7.73 -13.70
N CYS A 51 -9.51 -7.44 -13.15
CA CYS A 51 -9.68 -7.20 -11.72
C CYS A 51 -9.46 -8.48 -10.93
N ILE A 52 -8.85 -8.35 -9.75
CA ILE A 52 -8.89 -9.45 -8.79
C ILE A 52 -10.34 -9.82 -8.46
N THR A 53 -10.66 -11.12 -8.47
CA THR A 53 -11.99 -11.61 -8.09
C THR A 53 -12.23 -11.34 -6.61
N TYR A 54 -13.22 -10.49 -6.34
CA TYR A 54 -13.45 -9.88 -5.04
C TYR A 54 -14.40 -10.74 -4.17
N ARG A 55 -13.90 -11.28 -3.05
CA ARG A 55 -14.70 -11.88 -1.96
C ARG A 55 -14.17 -11.50 -0.58
N GLN A 56 -13.74 -10.25 -0.40
CA GLN A 56 -13.24 -9.78 0.90
C GLN A 56 -14.37 -9.10 1.69
N GLN A 57 -14.42 -9.35 2.99
CA GLN A 57 -15.30 -8.57 3.88
C GLN A 57 -14.76 -7.14 4.03
N ILE A 58 -15.64 -6.21 4.38
CA ILE A 58 -15.27 -4.82 4.67
C ILE A 58 -14.72 -4.75 6.10
N PHE A 59 -13.41 -4.67 6.23
CA PHE A 59 -12.70 -4.56 7.50
C PHE A 59 -12.36 -3.12 7.86
N SER A 60 -12.21 -2.24 6.88
CA SER A 60 -11.90 -0.81 7.11
C SER A 60 -12.89 -0.17 8.08
N ARG A 61 -14.19 -0.43 7.91
CA ARG A 61 -15.27 0.06 8.78
C ARG A 61 -15.26 -0.51 10.21
N LYS A 62 -14.48 -1.57 10.48
CA LYS A 62 -14.32 -2.14 11.82
C LYS A 62 -13.23 -1.42 12.63
N LEU A 63 -12.40 -0.59 12.00
CA LEU A 63 -11.35 0.22 12.65
C LEU A 63 -11.96 1.54 13.12
N LYS A 64 -12.52 1.54 14.32
CA LYS A 64 -13.33 2.65 14.87
C LYS A 64 -12.96 3.04 16.30
N ASP A 65 -11.71 2.80 16.70
CA ASP A 65 -11.27 3.24 18.02
C ASP A 65 -11.33 4.77 18.10
N MET A 66 -11.84 5.30 19.21
CA MET A 66 -11.98 6.74 19.42
C MET A 66 -10.76 7.26 20.16
N LEU A 67 -10.18 8.36 19.69
CA LEU A 67 -8.99 8.98 20.27
C LEU A 67 -9.08 9.20 21.80
N PRO A 68 -10.19 9.71 22.37
CA PRO A 68 -10.33 9.86 23.83
C PRO A 68 -10.10 8.57 24.62
N ASP A 69 -10.38 7.40 24.05
CA ASP A 69 -10.33 6.11 24.76
C ASP A 69 -8.90 5.63 25.01
N TYR A 70 -7.94 6.09 24.21
CA TYR A 70 -6.56 5.56 24.24
C TYR A 70 -5.47 6.62 24.36
N ILE A 71 -5.76 7.91 24.20
CA ILE A 71 -4.73 8.96 24.18
C ILE A 71 -3.88 9.00 25.46
N ALA A 72 -4.50 8.82 26.64
CA ALA A 72 -3.77 8.75 27.91
C ALA A 72 -2.81 7.54 27.96
N ARG A 73 -3.24 6.39 27.44
CA ARG A 73 -2.41 5.18 27.37
C ARG A 73 -1.28 5.33 26.36
N SER A 74 -1.55 5.97 25.21
CA SER A 74 -0.53 6.30 24.21
C SER A 74 0.54 7.24 24.79
N GLY A 75 0.14 8.24 25.57
CA GLY A 75 1.09 9.12 26.26
C GLY A 75 1.95 8.37 27.27
N ALA A 76 1.36 7.44 28.02
CA ALA A 76 2.08 6.65 29.02
C ALA A 76 3.03 5.59 28.44
N SER A 77 2.70 5.01 27.28
CA SER A 77 3.53 3.97 26.63
C SER A 77 4.55 4.51 25.63
N GLY A 78 4.44 5.78 25.25
CA GLY A 78 5.34 6.43 24.29
C GLY A 78 6.49 7.18 24.96
N ILE A 79 7.15 8.01 24.17
CA ILE A 79 8.16 8.95 24.65
C ILE A 79 7.51 10.27 25.07
N GLU A 80 8.19 11.05 25.92
CA GLU A 80 7.87 12.46 26.09
C GLU A 80 7.90 13.21 24.75
N LYS A 81 7.00 14.19 24.61
CA LYS A 81 6.88 14.99 23.39
C LYS A 81 8.20 15.70 23.09
N CYS A 82 8.68 15.57 21.86
CA CYS A 82 9.84 16.30 21.39
C CYS A 82 9.44 17.74 21.04
N THR A 83 10.22 18.71 21.49
CA THR A 83 10.00 20.11 21.15
C THR A 83 10.31 20.37 19.68
N ASP A 84 11.48 19.91 19.23
CA ASP A 84 12.03 20.16 17.91
C ASP A 84 12.74 18.92 17.35
N ARG A 85 13.33 19.07 16.16
CA ARG A 85 14.13 18.00 15.52
C ARG A 85 15.37 17.62 16.34
N ARG A 86 16.01 18.57 17.04
CA ARG A 86 17.24 18.33 17.80
C ARG A 86 16.95 17.39 18.97
N GLU A 87 15.85 17.62 19.67
CA GLU A 87 15.39 16.76 20.75
C GLU A 87 15.02 15.36 20.26
N LEU A 88 14.33 15.25 19.12
CA LEU A 88 14.03 13.95 18.50
C LEU A 88 15.31 13.16 18.23
N LEU A 89 16.34 13.81 17.68
CA LEU A 89 17.63 13.17 17.40
C LEU A 89 18.38 12.78 18.69
N ARG A 90 18.26 13.57 19.76
CA ARG A 90 18.79 13.23 21.10
C ARG A 90 18.11 12.00 21.68
N LYS A 91 16.79 11.87 21.56
CA LYS A 91 16.07 10.64 21.97
C LYS A 91 16.45 9.45 21.10
N ALA A 92 16.71 9.67 19.81
CA ALA A 92 17.17 8.63 18.91
C ALA A 92 18.59 8.13 19.27
N SER A 93 19.51 9.02 19.68
CA SER A 93 20.86 8.60 20.12
C SER A 93 20.81 7.80 21.43
N LYS A 94 19.83 8.08 22.29
CA LYS A 94 19.51 7.31 23.50
C LYS A 94 18.75 6.01 23.25
N ARG A 95 18.38 5.70 22.00
CA ARG A 95 17.59 4.52 21.60
C ARG A 95 16.17 4.48 22.19
N GLU A 96 15.62 5.62 22.59
CA GLU A 96 14.20 5.73 22.96
C GLU A 96 13.30 5.65 21.72
N ILE A 97 13.81 6.12 20.57
CA ILE A 97 13.09 6.11 19.29
C ILE A 97 14.03 5.72 18.15
N PHE A 98 13.50 5.11 17.10
CA PHE A 98 14.28 4.50 16.03
C PHE A 98 13.86 5.06 14.67
N ARG A 99 14.85 5.45 13.86
CA ARG A 99 14.60 5.81 12.47
C ARG A 99 14.05 4.61 11.70
N ILE A 100 12.97 4.83 10.98
CA ILE A 100 12.32 3.85 10.14
C ILE A 100 12.78 4.08 8.69
N ARG A 101 12.99 2.97 7.97
CA ARG A 101 13.28 2.94 6.55
C ARG A 101 12.25 2.06 5.84
N ASN A 102 12.21 2.12 4.52
CA ASN A 102 11.43 1.20 3.70
C ASN A 102 11.64 -0.25 4.16
N GLY A 103 10.58 -1.03 4.15
CA GLY A 103 10.59 -2.38 4.68
C GLY A 103 9.76 -3.34 3.85
N ARG A 104 9.70 -4.58 4.30
CA ARG A 104 8.92 -5.60 3.61
C ARG A 104 7.43 -5.36 3.85
N GLY A 105 6.72 -4.93 2.81
CA GLY A 105 5.29 -4.67 2.86
C GLY A 105 4.91 -3.19 2.89
N TYR A 106 5.89 -2.29 3.02
CA TYR A 106 5.62 -0.86 3.15
C TYR A 106 6.76 0.02 2.63
N ILE A 107 6.40 1.20 2.15
CA ILE A 107 7.30 2.27 1.75
C ILE A 107 6.97 3.51 2.58
N ILE A 108 8.00 4.19 3.07
CA ILE A 108 7.91 5.47 3.74
C ILE A 108 7.89 6.55 2.67
N GLU A 109 6.90 7.41 2.72
CA GLU A 109 6.87 8.59 1.85
C GLU A 109 7.64 9.76 2.45
N ASP A 110 7.85 10.78 1.64
CA ASP A 110 8.37 12.04 2.14
C ASP A 110 7.31 12.68 3.04
N MET A 111 7.73 13.01 4.27
CA MET A 111 6.85 13.52 5.31
C MET A 111 7.22 14.97 5.63
N SER A 112 6.39 15.92 5.21
CA SER A 112 6.62 17.36 5.46
C SER A 112 6.31 17.76 6.91
N TYR A 113 5.36 17.06 7.55
CA TYR A 113 4.83 17.42 8.87
C TYR A 113 5.01 16.30 9.91
N SER A 114 6.01 15.44 9.72
CA SER A 114 6.44 14.46 10.73
C SER A 114 7.82 13.91 10.36
N TYR A 115 8.40 13.14 11.27
CA TYR A 115 9.69 12.50 11.10
C TYR A 115 9.54 10.98 11.12
N PRO A 116 10.29 10.24 10.28
CA PRO A 116 10.18 8.78 10.15
C PRO A 116 10.89 8.07 11.31
N TYR A 117 10.41 8.30 12.52
CA TYR A 117 10.89 7.69 13.76
C TYR A 117 9.71 7.07 14.48
N LEU A 118 9.93 5.92 15.12
CA LEU A 118 8.95 5.26 15.99
C LEU A 118 9.64 4.63 17.21
N THR A 119 8.90 4.46 18.30
CA THR A 119 9.34 3.64 19.43
C THR A 119 9.60 2.20 18.97
N LYS A 120 10.26 1.40 19.82
CA LYS A 120 10.60 0.02 19.48
C LYS A 120 9.34 -0.80 19.16
N GLU A 121 8.31 -0.66 19.99
CA GLU A 121 7.04 -1.38 19.93
C GLU A 121 6.28 -1.00 18.65
N ALA A 122 6.19 0.30 18.34
CA ALA A 122 5.53 0.76 17.12
C ALA A 122 6.27 0.36 15.85
N LYS A 123 7.61 0.34 15.88
CA LYS A 123 8.43 -0.20 14.79
C LYS A 123 8.21 -1.70 14.58
N GLU A 124 8.09 -2.47 15.65
CA GLU A 124 7.82 -3.92 15.60
C GLU A 124 6.41 -4.18 15.06
N LEU A 125 5.41 -3.43 15.52
CA LEU A 125 4.05 -3.46 14.99
C LEU A 125 4.02 -3.17 13.49
N LEU A 126 4.67 -2.10 13.02
CA LEU A 126 4.74 -1.75 11.60
C LEU A 126 5.36 -2.88 10.76
N LYS A 127 6.45 -3.48 11.25
CA LYS A 127 7.08 -4.64 10.59
C LYS A 127 6.14 -5.84 10.52
N GLU A 128 5.40 -6.11 11.60
CA GLU A 128 4.45 -7.23 11.64
C GLU A 128 3.26 -6.98 10.70
N ILE A 129 2.72 -5.75 10.65
CA ILE A 129 1.71 -5.36 9.64
C ILE A 129 2.24 -5.64 8.24
N GLY A 130 3.45 -5.16 7.92
CA GLY A 130 4.09 -5.38 6.62
C GLY A 130 4.22 -6.87 6.26
N LYS A 131 4.72 -7.69 7.19
CA LYS A 131 4.86 -9.14 7.02
C LYS A 131 3.51 -9.83 6.78
N ARG A 132 2.50 -9.53 7.60
CA ARG A 132 1.16 -10.12 7.50
C ARG A 132 0.44 -9.68 6.24
N TYR A 133 0.59 -8.43 5.84
CA TYR A 133 0.05 -7.89 4.60
C TYR A 133 0.65 -8.59 3.37
N ARG A 134 1.98 -8.73 3.30
CA ARG A 134 2.64 -9.47 2.22
C ARG A 134 2.11 -10.91 2.11
N ARG A 135 1.95 -11.58 3.25
CA ARG A 135 1.38 -12.94 3.29
C ARG A 135 -0.05 -12.95 2.77
N LYS A 136 -0.89 -12.00 3.20
CA LYS A 136 -2.30 -11.88 2.80
C LYS A 136 -2.47 -11.77 1.27
N ILE A 137 -1.60 -11.01 0.61
CA ILE A 137 -1.69 -10.77 -0.84
C ILE A 137 -0.81 -11.72 -1.68
N SER A 138 -0.09 -12.66 -1.06
CA SER A 138 0.93 -13.48 -1.75
C SER A 138 0.34 -14.40 -2.83
N GLY A 139 -0.87 -14.91 -2.62
CA GLY A 139 -1.59 -15.78 -3.55
C GLY A 139 -2.35 -15.05 -4.66
N THR A 140 -2.16 -13.74 -4.81
CA THR A 140 -2.92 -12.93 -5.78
C THR A 140 -2.02 -12.32 -6.85
N SER A 141 -2.63 -11.75 -7.89
CA SER A 141 -1.94 -10.97 -8.93
C SER A 141 -1.30 -9.68 -8.39
N LEU A 142 -1.60 -9.31 -7.14
CA LEU A 142 -1.08 -8.14 -6.46
C LEU A 142 0.04 -8.48 -5.48
N ARG A 143 0.55 -9.73 -5.48
CA ARG A 143 1.77 -10.11 -4.78
C ARG A 143 2.88 -9.14 -5.16
N GLY A 144 3.58 -8.63 -4.16
CA GLY A 144 4.63 -7.66 -4.44
C GLY A 144 4.19 -6.21 -4.28
N SER A 145 2.92 -5.93 -4.00
CA SER A 145 2.47 -4.58 -3.61
C SER A 145 2.84 -4.16 -2.17
N ASP A 146 3.23 -2.91 -1.99
CA ASP A 146 3.55 -2.26 -0.70
C ASP A 146 2.56 -1.13 -0.42
N PHE A 147 2.14 -0.99 0.85
CA PHE A 147 1.39 0.19 1.30
C PHE A 147 2.31 1.37 1.63
N LYS A 148 1.74 2.56 1.75
CA LYS A 148 2.48 3.81 1.99
C LYS A 148 2.28 4.33 3.41
N ILE A 149 3.37 4.61 4.12
CA ILE A 149 3.34 5.32 5.40
C ILE A 149 3.50 6.81 5.14
N THR A 150 2.58 7.60 5.67
CA THR A 150 2.43 9.03 5.34
C THR A 150 2.73 9.96 6.51
N SER A 151 2.70 9.43 7.74
CA SER A 151 3.04 10.19 8.94
C SER A 151 3.55 9.26 10.04
N MET A 152 4.46 9.76 10.87
CA MET A 152 4.96 9.08 12.08
C MET A 152 5.14 10.10 13.22
N THR A 153 6.33 10.29 13.78
CA THR A 153 6.51 11.13 14.97
C THR A 153 6.47 12.62 14.65
N ARG A 154 5.70 13.40 15.41
CA ARG A 154 5.65 14.86 15.33
C ARG A 154 6.40 15.52 16.49
N THR A 155 6.89 16.73 16.25
CA THR A 155 7.44 17.62 17.27
C THR A 155 6.47 18.77 17.50
N THR A 156 6.49 19.41 18.67
CA THR A 156 5.58 20.52 18.96
C THR A 156 5.85 21.74 18.07
N GLU A 157 7.10 21.97 17.66
CA GLU A 157 7.47 22.97 16.65
C GLU A 157 6.71 22.77 15.32
N ILE A 158 6.63 21.52 14.83
CA ILE A 158 5.87 21.21 13.60
C ILE A 158 4.39 21.52 13.79
N LEU A 159 3.86 21.37 15.00
CA LEU A 159 2.46 21.67 15.26
C LEU A 159 2.15 23.16 15.13
N THR A 160 3.05 24.04 15.58
CA THR A 160 2.89 25.49 15.39
C THR A 160 2.74 25.82 13.91
N ASN A 161 3.63 25.30 13.07
CA ASN A 161 3.56 25.49 11.62
C ASN A 161 2.31 24.83 10.99
N LEU A 162 1.86 23.70 11.54
CA LEU A 162 0.67 23.02 11.05
C LEU A 162 -0.61 23.79 11.40
N LYS A 163 -0.68 24.40 12.58
CA LYS A 163 -1.82 25.23 13.01
C LYS A 163 -2.02 26.45 12.12
N GLU A 164 -0.97 26.98 11.50
CA GLU A 164 -1.06 28.08 10.53
C GLU A 164 -1.83 27.70 9.26
N SER A 165 -1.79 26.43 8.84
CA SER A 165 -2.44 25.94 7.62
C SER A 165 -3.65 25.02 7.88
N ASN A 166 -3.81 24.52 9.11
CA ASN A 166 -4.87 23.59 9.49
C ASN A 166 -5.34 23.86 10.93
N LEU A 167 -6.50 24.51 11.07
CA LEU A 167 -7.13 24.81 12.35
C LEU A 167 -7.49 23.55 13.17
N ASN A 168 -7.59 22.38 12.53
CA ASN A 168 -7.87 21.11 13.22
C ASN A 168 -6.61 20.46 13.82
N ALA A 169 -5.43 21.07 13.66
CA ALA A 169 -4.19 20.57 14.21
C ALA A 169 -4.20 20.68 15.75
N SER A 170 -4.26 19.52 16.42
CA SER A 170 -4.36 19.43 17.89
C SER A 170 -3.05 19.01 18.55
N GLU A 171 -2.79 19.56 19.73
CA GLU A 171 -1.72 19.13 20.65
C GLU A 171 -1.98 17.75 21.26
N ASN A 172 -3.23 17.31 21.19
CA ASN A 172 -3.69 16.03 21.70
C ASN A 172 -3.66 14.97 20.59
N SER A 173 -2.45 14.62 20.13
CA SER A 173 -2.25 13.61 19.09
C SER A 173 -1.26 12.52 19.53
N PRO A 174 -1.54 11.24 19.25
CA PRO A 174 -0.62 10.13 19.49
C PRO A 174 0.73 10.28 18.78
N HIS A 175 0.77 11.02 17.66
CA HIS A 175 1.99 11.24 16.89
C HIS A 175 3.11 11.95 17.68
N PHE A 176 2.80 12.66 18.76
CA PHE A 176 3.83 13.30 19.60
C PHE A 176 4.56 12.32 20.52
N TYR A 177 4.01 11.12 20.74
CA TYR A 177 4.57 10.12 21.66
C TYR A 177 5.38 9.03 20.93
N GLY A 178 5.54 9.16 19.61
CA GLY A 178 6.36 8.26 18.79
C GLY A 178 5.84 6.85 18.62
N ASN A 179 4.65 6.53 19.10
CA ASN A 179 4.02 5.22 19.00
C ASN A 179 2.88 5.16 17.97
N ALA A 180 2.71 6.19 17.16
CA ALA A 180 1.65 6.29 16.16
C ALA A 180 2.18 6.53 14.74
N PHE A 181 1.47 5.99 13.75
CA PHE A 181 1.77 6.18 12.34
C PHE A 181 0.51 6.09 11.49
N ASP A 182 0.51 6.82 10.38
CA ASP A 182 -0.59 6.84 9.42
C ASP A 182 -0.24 6.04 8.17
N ILE A 183 -1.15 5.16 7.77
CA ILE A 183 -1.02 4.35 6.56
C ILE A 183 -2.03 4.84 5.54
N SER A 184 -1.60 5.23 4.33
CA SER A 184 -2.56 5.56 3.28
C SER A 184 -3.39 4.33 2.91
N TYR A 185 -4.72 4.47 2.87
CA TYR A 185 -5.59 3.40 2.39
C TYR A 185 -5.83 3.45 0.88
N ALA A 186 -5.38 4.51 0.20
CA ALA A 186 -5.65 4.77 -1.22
C ALA A 186 -4.40 4.59 -2.09
N ARG A 187 -3.20 4.74 -1.51
CA ARG A 187 -1.94 4.75 -2.25
C ARG A 187 -1.13 3.51 -1.95
N PHE A 188 -0.78 2.78 -3.01
CA PHE A 188 0.00 1.55 -2.96
C PHE A 188 1.06 1.58 -4.07
N SER A 189 2.22 0.98 -3.82
CA SER A 189 3.19 0.67 -4.85
C SER A 189 2.96 -0.77 -5.28
N ALA A 190 2.29 -0.97 -6.42
CA ALA A 190 2.03 -2.29 -6.97
C ALA A 190 3.05 -2.67 -8.04
N LYS A 191 3.33 -3.97 -8.18
CA LYS A 191 4.14 -4.50 -9.29
C LYS A 191 3.33 -4.76 -10.56
N LYS A 192 2.00 -4.81 -10.43
CA LYS A 192 1.08 -5.00 -11.54
C LYS A 192 1.14 -3.78 -12.47
N TRP A 193 1.26 -4.01 -13.77
CA TRP A 193 1.45 -2.95 -14.76
C TRP A 193 0.25 -1.99 -14.83
N PHE A 194 -0.96 -2.54 -14.74
CA PHE A 194 -2.19 -1.77 -14.63
C PHE A 194 -2.94 -2.11 -13.35
N VAL A 195 -3.05 -1.15 -12.44
CA VAL A 195 -3.78 -1.32 -11.17
C VAL A 195 -5.19 -0.77 -11.33
N THR A 196 -6.18 -1.65 -11.23
CA THR A 196 -7.59 -1.26 -11.33
C THR A 196 -8.11 -0.72 -9.99
N ASP A 197 -9.29 -0.10 -9.98
CA ASP A 197 -9.89 0.35 -8.72
C ASP A 197 -10.34 -0.82 -7.84
N CYS A 198 -10.74 -1.95 -8.43
CA CYS A 198 -10.98 -3.18 -7.68
C CYS A 198 -9.71 -3.69 -6.99
N ASP A 199 -8.55 -3.60 -7.65
CA ASP A 199 -7.27 -3.97 -7.05
C ASP A 199 -6.95 -3.06 -5.86
N LYS A 200 -7.10 -1.74 -6.01
CA LYS A 200 -6.89 -0.77 -4.92
C LYS A 200 -7.83 -1.07 -3.75
N TYR A 201 -9.10 -1.34 -4.05
CA TYR A 201 -10.09 -1.66 -3.03
C TYR A 201 -9.75 -2.96 -2.29
N TYR A 202 -9.33 -4.00 -3.01
CA TYR A 202 -8.81 -5.22 -2.39
C TYR A 202 -7.59 -4.94 -1.50
N LEU A 203 -6.60 -4.18 -1.97
CA LEU A 203 -5.39 -3.87 -1.19
C LEU A 203 -5.73 -3.12 0.10
N LYS A 204 -6.67 -2.17 0.02
CA LYS A 204 -7.22 -1.46 1.18
C LYS A 204 -7.83 -2.43 2.19
N GLU A 205 -8.77 -3.28 1.77
CA GLU A 205 -9.47 -4.17 2.70
C GLU A 205 -8.58 -5.31 3.22
N ALA A 206 -7.61 -5.78 2.42
CA ALA A 206 -6.57 -6.71 2.86
C ALA A 206 -5.66 -6.12 3.94
N LEU A 207 -5.27 -4.86 3.79
CA LEU A 207 -4.52 -4.13 4.81
C LEU A 207 -5.36 -3.90 6.07
N ALA A 208 -6.61 -3.44 5.90
CA ALA A 208 -7.53 -3.22 7.01
C ALA A 208 -7.80 -4.49 7.81
N GLU A 209 -7.94 -5.65 7.16
CA GLU A 209 -8.08 -6.93 7.84
C GLU A 209 -6.88 -7.28 8.70
N VAL A 210 -5.66 -7.03 8.21
CA VAL A 210 -4.43 -7.27 8.96
C VAL A 210 -4.36 -6.39 10.20
N ILE A 211 -4.65 -5.09 10.04
CA ILE A 211 -4.69 -4.13 11.16
C ILE A 211 -5.78 -4.54 12.16
N TRP A 212 -6.97 -4.89 11.67
CA TRP A 212 -8.08 -5.32 12.51
C TRP A 212 -7.71 -6.56 13.34
N ARG A 213 -7.10 -7.58 12.74
CA ARG A 213 -6.65 -8.77 13.50
C ARG A 213 -5.61 -8.43 14.58
N LEU A 214 -4.66 -7.53 14.28
CA LEU A 214 -3.66 -7.08 15.27
C LEU A 214 -4.30 -6.27 16.39
N ARG A 215 -5.35 -5.51 16.09
CA ARG A 215 -6.18 -4.82 17.09
C ARG A 215 -6.92 -5.82 17.98
N GLU A 216 -7.52 -6.88 17.42
CA GLU A 216 -8.16 -7.95 18.21
C GLU A 216 -7.14 -8.70 19.09
N GLU A 217 -5.90 -8.84 18.61
CA GLU A 217 -4.74 -9.32 19.41
C GLU A 217 -4.26 -8.30 20.46
N LYS A 218 -4.93 -7.16 20.62
CA LYS A 218 -4.58 -6.06 21.55
C LYS A 218 -3.21 -5.44 21.32
N LYS A 219 -2.64 -5.54 20.10
CA LYS A 219 -1.33 -4.96 19.75
C LYS A 219 -1.39 -3.52 19.28
N CYS A 220 -2.57 -3.02 18.92
CA CYS A 220 -2.77 -1.65 18.51
C CYS A 220 -4.19 -1.15 18.77
N TRP A 221 -4.33 0.16 18.73
CA TRP A 221 -5.58 0.85 18.39
C TRP A 221 -5.52 1.28 16.93
N ALA A 222 -6.67 1.32 16.27
CA ALA A 222 -6.75 1.73 14.88
C ALA A 222 -8.09 2.38 14.51
N THR A 223 -7.99 3.44 13.71
CA THR A 223 -9.12 4.25 13.26
C THR A 223 -9.05 4.43 11.74
N TYR A 224 -10.19 4.26 11.07
CA TYR A 224 -10.33 4.54 9.65
C TYR A 224 -10.72 6.01 9.41
N GLU A 225 -9.73 6.85 9.08
CA GLU A 225 -9.91 8.29 8.90
C GLU A 225 -10.17 8.64 7.44
N ILE A 226 -11.43 8.56 7.02
CA ILE A 226 -11.86 8.81 5.63
C ILE A 226 -11.41 10.20 5.15
N ASN A 227 -11.61 11.23 5.97
CA ASN A 227 -11.29 12.61 5.59
C ASN A 227 -9.79 12.87 5.46
N GLN A 228 -8.95 12.06 6.12
CA GLN A 228 -7.48 12.17 6.07
C GLN A 228 -6.85 11.18 5.07
N GLY A 229 -7.64 10.27 4.49
CA GLY A 229 -7.12 9.32 3.51
C GLY A 229 -6.25 8.21 4.11
N CYS A 230 -6.33 7.95 5.42
CA CYS A 230 -5.46 7.02 6.12
C CYS A 230 -6.16 6.06 7.10
N PHE A 231 -5.44 5.00 7.46
CA PHE A 231 -5.63 4.28 8.71
C PHE A 231 -4.67 4.87 9.74
N HIS A 232 -5.21 5.46 10.80
CA HIS A 232 -4.44 5.91 11.95
C HIS A 232 -4.20 4.72 12.87
N VAL A 233 -2.94 4.41 13.17
CA VAL A 233 -2.55 3.23 13.97
C VAL A 233 -1.66 3.66 15.14
N VAL A 234 -1.99 3.20 16.34
CA VAL A 234 -1.24 3.47 17.56
C VAL A 234 -0.87 2.15 18.24
N ALA A 235 0.42 1.95 18.54
CA ALA A 235 0.89 0.74 19.19
C ALA A 235 0.46 0.66 20.67
N ARG A 236 0.20 -0.56 21.13
CA ARG A 236 -0.20 -0.90 22.50
C ARG A 236 0.91 -1.63 23.24
#